data_AF-A0A1W2G7H6-F1
#
_entry.id   AF-A0A1W2G7H6-F1
#
_cell.length_a   1.000
_cell.length_b   1.000
_cell.length_c   1.000
_cell.angle_alpha   90.00
_cell.angle_beta   90.00
_cell.angle_gamma   90.00
#
_symmetry.space_group_name_H-M   'P 1'
#
loop_
_entity.id
_entity.type
_entity.pdbx_description
1 polymer ?
#
loop_
_entity_poly.entity_id
_entity_poly.type
_entity_poly.pdbx_seq_one_letter_code
_entity_poly.pdbx_strand_id
1 'polypeptide(L)'
;MGSAIKKILSISFLLFLTHISFGQQQEFNQLFSQLQAAVGIVETSKYKYEPELLFEHTSVIKYSYTKTSTKGTAKTYAYELNIADIDPYTVRESTERDLIIVNVKIKNSQDLIKTFEDQEVKSYTEELQIVAADIDNARKIRGIIEQSIPLAEKIMLNKLSLKTYDEMLSWLATHVKDATYSDETYAQSLQPDPKFAGKVNLSIVETGRSSKQADYSFNLADINVNTVRFDISGSEFGLEFETKRKHKLIKYAEDGDSKPFIDDIVIKTNNVEEARDLQTVLTLIIPEAEKQVEASFPKFSNKEQALAAVSSGTKVLTYGGVTFEQKFNADCLAEYTITEISESKSEKKQHHFNWIDINDKVIDYDISGSKMYIELITNKKQKLMKVIENGEVDPYDESFKLYCEDAENARRLQYAIKESITRCRRNYRPDVPSDGLKAKIDWLTGAVKDVREGDDTYSQSLTLVEAGDLKKFKFTKIEIDEKGSTEHIYELNFADLNERNIDFDISGRSISVILETNFKEKIIKFYKDGEIQNYEEEFTIHANNVEESRNLISALVDIVTLSKGK
;
A
#
# COMPACT_ATOMS: atom_id res chain seq x y z
N MET A 1 -52.66 40.47 9.16
CA MET A 1 -53.70 40.35 8.12
C MET A 1 -53.04 39.87 6.83
N GLY A 2 -53.37 38.65 6.38
CA GLY A 2 -53.13 38.05 5.04
C GLY A 2 -51.66 37.84 4.63
N SER A 3 -51.19 36.76 4.00
CA SER A 3 -51.76 35.55 3.38
C SER A 3 -50.52 34.69 3.06
N ALA A 4 -50.25 33.52 3.63
CA ALA A 4 -50.81 32.20 3.35
C ALA A 4 -50.90 31.82 1.85
N ILE A 5 -50.26 30.67 1.52
CA ILE A 5 -50.56 29.67 0.47
C ILE A 5 -49.69 29.66 -0.82
N LYS A 6 -49.10 28.46 -1.07
CA LYS A 6 -48.46 27.85 -2.28
C LYS A 6 -46.92 27.78 -2.24
N LYS A 7 -46.25 26.62 -2.36
CA LYS A 7 -46.61 25.33 -2.99
C LYS A 7 -45.87 24.16 -2.32
N ILE A 8 -46.64 23.19 -1.86
CA ILE A 8 -46.27 21.80 -1.65
C ILE A 8 -46.15 21.16 -3.03
N LEU A 9 -44.96 20.72 -3.46
CA LEU A 9 -44.80 19.71 -4.52
C LEU A 9 -43.34 19.23 -4.59
N SER A 10 -42.96 18.25 -3.77
CA SER A 10 -41.93 17.24 -4.10
C SER A 10 -41.85 16.15 -3.01
N ILE A 11 -42.92 15.39 -2.82
CA ILE A 11 -42.92 14.15 -2.02
C ILE A 11 -43.74 13.10 -2.79
N SER A 12 -43.25 12.66 -3.95
CA SER A 12 -43.82 11.51 -4.68
C SER A 12 -42.80 10.79 -5.59
N PHE A 13 -41.51 10.85 -5.27
CA PHE A 13 -40.49 10.09 -6.01
C PHE A 13 -39.51 9.32 -5.12
N LEU A 14 -39.92 8.98 -3.89
CA LEU A 14 -39.15 8.14 -2.97
C LEU A 14 -39.94 6.94 -2.42
N LEU A 15 -41.07 6.60 -3.04
CA LEU A 15 -41.95 5.49 -2.65
C LEU A 15 -42.04 4.37 -3.69
N PHE A 16 -41.36 4.49 -4.83
CA PHE A 16 -41.44 3.48 -5.90
C PHE A 16 -40.39 2.36 -5.83
N LEU A 17 -39.40 2.46 -4.93
CA LEU A 17 -38.35 1.44 -4.79
C LEU A 17 -38.57 0.48 -3.61
N THR A 18 -39.50 0.74 -2.70
CA THR A 18 -39.83 -0.17 -1.58
C THR A 18 -40.93 -1.19 -1.92
N HIS A 19 -41.70 -0.97 -2.99
CA HIS A 19 -42.78 -1.89 -3.37
C HIS A 19 -42.31 -3.16 -4.10
N ILE A 20 -41.12 -3.15 -4.71
CA ILE A 20 -40.62 -4.30 -5.48
C ILE A 20 -40.10 -5.41 -4.57
N SER A 21 -39.42 -5.06 -3.47
CA SER A 21 -38.91 -6.04 -2.49
C SER A 21 -40.05 -6.74 -1.73
N PHE A 22 -41.14 -6.04 -1.46
CA PHE A 22 -42.28 -6.59 -0.72
C PHE A 22 -43.01 -7.72 -1.47
N GLY A 23 -43.14 -7.60 -2.80
CA GLY A 23 -43.80 -8.62 -3.63
C GLY A 23 -43.00 -9.92 -3.71
N GLN A 24 -41.67 -9.84 -3.83
CA GLN A 24 -40.78 -11.00 -3.93
C GLN A 24 -40.74 -11.80 -2.63
N GLN A 25 -40.65 -11.13 -1.48
CA GLN A 25 -40.70 -11.80 -0.18
C GLN A 25 -42.02 -12.54 0.04
N GLN A 26 -43.14 -11.95 -0.39
CA GLN A 26 -44.46 -12.58 -0.25
C GLN A 26 -44.56 -13.85 -1.11
N GLU A 27 -44.11 -13.80 -2.36
CA GLU A 27 -44.08 -14.96 -3.25
C GLU A 27 -43.17 -16.08 -2.71
N PHE A 28 -41.99 -15.72 -2.20
CA PHE A 28 -41.09 -16.66 -1.54
C PHE A 28 -41.75 -17.32 -0.33
N ASN A 29 -42.42 -16.54 0.54
CA ASN A 29 -43.11 -17.07 1.71
C ASN A 29 -44.23 -18.06 1.34
N GLN A 30 -44.94 -17.83 0.23
CA GLN A 30 -45.95 -18.76 -0.27
C GLN A 30 -45.33 -20.08 -0.72
N LEU A 31 -44.22 -20.05 -1.46
CA LEU A 31 -43.48 -21.25 -1.86
C LEU A 31 -42.92 -21.99 -0.64
N PHE A 32 -42.40 -21.25 0.35
CA PHE A 32 -41.94 -21.84 1.61
C PHE A 32 -43.06 -22.59 2.34
N SER A 33 -44.26 -22.00 2.47
CA SER A 33 -45.41 -22.70 3.08
C SER A 33 -45.82 -23.95 2.29
N GLN A 34 -45.71 -23.93 0.95
CA GLN A 34 -45.95 -25.12 0.14
C GLN A 34 -44.88 -26.20 0.35
N LEU A 35 -43.62 -25.81 0.51
CA LEU A 35 -42.51 -26.71 0.80
C LEU A 35 -42.68 -27.36 2.18
N GLN A 36 -43.02 -26.55 3.19
CA GLN A 36 -43.30 -27.00 4.55
C GLN A 36 -44.46 -28.01 4.58
N ALA A 37 -45.52 -27.79 3.80
CA ALA A 37 -46.62 -28.74 3.66
C ALA A 37 -46.28 -29.99 2.83
N ALA A 38 -45.21 -29.95 2.03
CA ALA A 38 -44.78 -31.07 1.21
C ALA A 38 -43.81 -32.00 1.94
N VAL A 39 -43.07 -31.51 2.94
CA VAL A 39 -42.27 -32.37 3.83
C VAL A 39 -43.18 -33.01 4.88
N GLY A 40 -43.11 -34.33 5.01
CA GLY A 40 -43.96 -35.09 5.93
C GLY A 40 -43.26 -36.35 6.43
N ILE A 41 -43.90 -37.08 7.35
CA ILE A 41 -43.33 -38.30 7.94
C ILE A 41 -43.04 -39.32 6.82
N VAL A 42 -41.82 -39.87 6.81
CA VAL A 42 -41.40 -40.92 5.88
C VAL A 42 -40.99 -42.16 6.67
N GLU A 43 -41.56 -43.31 6.33
CA GLU A 43 -41.23 -44.59 6.96
C GLU A 43 -40.56 -45.53 5.96
N THR A 44 -39.46 -46.14 6.37
CA THR A 44 -38.76 -47.19 5.63
C THR A 44 -38.76 -48.50 6.42
N SER A 45 -38.25 -49.58 5.84
CA SER A 45 -38.12 -50.87 6.52
C SER A 45 -37.27 -50.83 7.80
N LYS A 46 -36.45 -49.78 7.98
CA LYS A 46 -35.50 -49.66 9.10
C LYS A 46 -35.66 -48.41 9.95
N TYR A 47 -36.22 -47.34 9.39
CA TYR A 47 -36.23 -46.04 10.04
C TYR A 47 -37.55 -45.30 9.79
N LYS A 48 -37.95 -44.50 10.78
CA LYS A 48 -38.95 -43.44 10.65
C LYS A 48 -38.23 -42.10 10.65
N TYR A 49 -38.55 -41.25 9.70
CA TYR A 49 -38.05 -39.88 9.57
C TYR A 49 -39.19 -38.91 9.82
N GLU A 50 -38.99 -37.96 10.72
CA GLU A 50 -39.98 -36.95 11.08
C GLU A 50 -39.39 -35.58 10.74
N PRO A 51 -39.49 -35.14 9.46
CA PRO A 51 -38.92 -33.88 9.03
C PRO A 51 -39.76 -32.69 9.47
N GLU A 52 -39.07 -31.59 9.71
CA GLU A 52 -39.64 -30.28 10.01
C GLU A 52 -38.87 -29.23 9.20
N LEU A 53 -39.60 -28.22 8.75
CA LEU A 53 -39.00 -27.09 8.03
C LEU A 53 -39.41 -25.79 8.69
N LEU A 54 -38.41 -24.98 9.06
CA LEU A 54 -38.58 -23.68 9.69
C LEU A 54 -38.00 -22.59 8.78
N PHE A 55 -38.69 -21.45 8.74
CA PHE A 55 -38.19 -20.23 8.11
C PHE A 55 -37.51 -19.39 9.17
N GLU A 56 -36.24 -19.05 8.96
CA GLU A 56 -35.46 -18.24 9.90
C GLU A 56 -35.61 -16.75 9.52
N HIS A 57 -34.97 -16.35 8.42
CA HIS A 57 -35.03 -14.99 7.88
C HIS A 57 -34.46 -14.95 6.45
N THR A 58 -34.83 -13.95 5.64
CA THR A 58 -34.14 -13.62 4.38
C THR A 58 -33.79 -14.84 3.49
N SER A 59 -34.78 -15.70 3.26
CA SER A 59 -34.63 -16.94 2.48
C SER A 59 -33.74 -18.04 3.07
N VAL A 60 -33.29 -17.87 4.31
CA VAL A 60 -32.70 -18.93 5.15
C VAL A 60 -33.80 -19.83 5.70
N ILE A 61 -33.57 -21.12 5.53
CA ILE A 61 -34.45 -22.17 6.06
C ILE A 61 -33.63 -23.10 6.95
N LYS A 62 -34.32 -23.72 7.91
CA LYS A 62 -33.78 -24.81 8.71
C LYS A 62 -34.60 -26.07 8.43
N TYR A 63 -33.95 -27.08 7.88
CA TYR A 63 -34.51 -28.41 7.67
C TYR A 63 -33.98 -29.34 8.74
N SER A 64 -34.86 -29.84 9.61
CA SER A 64 -34.54 -30.81 10.65
C SER A 64 -35.28 -32.11 10.41
N TYR A 65 -34.74 -33.23 10.91
CA TYR A 65 -35.51 -34.47 11.04
C TYR A 65 -35.01 -35.32 12.21
N THR A 66 -35.94 -35.98 12.89
CA THR A 66 -35.61 -37.06 13.83
C THR A 66 -35.66 -38.39 13.09
N LYS A 67 -34.54 -39.13 13.14
CA LYS A 67 -34.39 -40.47 12.57
C LYS A 67 -34.50 -41.51 13.67
N THR A 68 -35.61 -42.24 13.69
CA THR A 68 -35.90 -43.28 14.70
C THR A 68 -35.75 -44.66 14.08
N SER A 69 -34.85 -45.49 14.60
CA SER A 69 -34.69 -46.88 14.16
C SER A 69 -35.83 -47.78 14.65
N THR A 70 -36.04 -48.93 13.99
CA THR A 70 -36.98 -49.97 14.46
C THR A 70 -36.66 -50.52 15.87
N LYS A 71 -35.47 -50.24 16.41
CA LYS A 71 -35.07 -50.58 17.79
C LYS A 71 -35.38 -49.46 18.80
N GLY A 72 -35.97 -48.35 18.37
CA GLY A 72 -36.33 -47.22 19.22
C GLY A 72 -35.21 -46.19 19.45
N THR A 73 -33.99 -46.40 18.94
CA THR A 73 -32.93 -45.38 19.00
C THR A 73 -33.25 -44.24 18.04
N ALA A 74 -33.31 -43.01 18.54
CA ALA A 74 -33.55 -41.80 17.78
C ALA A 74 -32.30 -40.91 17.75
N LYS A 75 -32.06 -40.24 16.62
CA LYS A 75 -31.05 -39.19 16.44
C LYS A 75 -31.67 -38.01 15.72
N THR A 76 -31.28 -36.79 16.06
CA THR A 76 -31.79 -35.59 15.41
C THR A 76 -30.72 -34.94 14.56
N TYR A 77 -31.08 -34.59 13.33
CA TYR A 77 -30.24 -33.87 12.40
C TYR A 77 -30.92 -32.55 12.04
N ALA A 78 -30.14 -31.50 11.83
CA ALA A 78 -30.64 -30.27 11.23
C ALA A 78 -29.63 -29.65 10.28
N TYR A 79 -30.15 -28.91 9.30
CA TYR A 79 -29.40 -28.25 8.24
C TYR A 79 -29.95 -26.84 8.09
N GLU A 80 -29.09 -25.84 8.17
CA GLU A 80 -29.44 -24.44 7.96
C GLU A 80 -28.70 -23.93 6.72
N LEU A 81 -29.45 -23.37 5.78
CA LEU A 81 -28.94 -22.90 4.49
C LEU A 81 -29.80 -21.77 3.92
N ASN A 82 -29.21 -20.94 3.07
CA ASN A 82 -29.96 -20.01 2.25
C ASN A 82 -30.37 -20.66 0.94
N ILE A 83 -31.65 -20.56 0.56
CA ILE A 83 -32.13 -21.08 -0.73
C ILE A 83 -31.40 -20.41 -1.91
N ALA A 84 -30.91 -19.17 -1.76
CA ALA A 84 -30.17 -18.46 -2.80
C ALA A 84 -28.84 -19.13 -3.17
N ASP A 85 -28.26 -19.92 -2.28
CA ASP A 85 -26.97 -20.58 -2.48
C ASP A 85 -27.08 -21.87 -3.29
N ILE A 86 -28.28 -22.43 -3.41
CA ILE A 86 -28.50 -23.72 -4.10
C ILE A 86 -28.23 -23.56 -5.59
N ASP A 87 -27.46 -24.49 -6.16
CA ASP A 87 -27.31 -24.60 -7.61
C ASP A 87 -28.59 -25.21 -8.20
N PRO A 88 -29.37 -24.44 -8.99
CA PRO A 88 -30.64 -24.92 -9.54
C PRO A 88 -30.48 -26.18 -10.41
N TYR A 89 -29.31 -26.44 -10.98
CA TYR A 89 -29.06 -27.62 -11.81
C TYR A 89 -28.76 -28.88 -11.00
N THR A 90 -28.56 -28.75 -9.69
CA THR A 90 -28.22 -29.88 -8.80
C THR A 90 -29.44 -30.44 -8.06
N VAL A 91 -30.57 -29.73 -8.08
CA VAL A 91 -31.81 -30.16 -7.43
C VAL A 91 -32.39 -31.36 -8.17
N ARG A 92 -32.23 -32.55 -7.60
CA ARG A 92 -32.65 -33.81 -8.26
C ARG A 92 -33.09 -34.87 -7.28
N GLU A 93 -34.05 -35.68 -7.72
CA GLU A 93 -34.53 -36.83 -6.98
C GLU A 93 -33.57 -38.02 -7.16
N SER A 94 -33.37 -38.78 -6.10
CA SER A 94 -32.71 -40.10 -6.18
C SER A 94 -33.31 -41.07 -5.18
N THR A 95 -32.98 -42.34 -5.34
CA THR A 95 -33.43 -43.42 -4.47
C THR A 95 -32.25 -44.06 -3.76
N GLU A 96 -32.32 -44.17 -2.44
CA GLU A 96 -31.38 -44.93 -1.61
C GLU A 96 -32.11 -46.13 -1.00
N ARG A 97 -32.08 -47.27 -1.68
CA ARG A 97 -32.87 -48.48 -1.33
C ARG A 97 -34.37 -48.17 -1.31
N ASP A 98 -34.99 -48.15 -0.14
CA ASP A 98 -36.41 -47.90 0.10
C ASP A 98 -36.69 -46.44 0.52
N LEU A 99 -35.69 -45.56 0.46
CA LEU A 99 -35.83 -44.12 0.73
C LEU A 99 -35.76 -43.32 -0.58
N ILE A 100 -36.65 -42.34 -0.73
CA ILE A 100 -36.60 -41.35 -1.82
C ILE A 100 -36.12 -40.04 -1.22
N ILE A 101 -35.15 -39.41 -1.89
CA ILE A 101 -34.55 -38.16 -1.44
C ILE A 101 -34.51 -37.14 -2.58
N VAL A 102 -34.60 -35.86 -2.22
CA VAL A 102 -34.26 -34.73 -3.07
C VAL A 102 -32.89 -34.23 -2.63
N ASN A 103 -31.89 -34.36 -3.50
CA ASN A 103 -30.56 -33.83 -3.27
C ASN A 103 -30.52 -32.39 -3.74
N VAL A 104 -29.91 -31.53 -2.93
CA VAL A 104 -29.56 -30.16 -3.30
C VAL A 104 -28.08 -29.96 -3.02
N LYS A 105 -27.40 -29.23 -3.91
CA LYS A 105 -26.01 -28.82 -3.67
C LYS A 105 -25.88 -27.30 -3.75
N ILE A 106 -24.90 -26.79 -3.04
CA ILE A 106 -24.53 -25.37 -3.09
C ILE A 106 -23.72 -25.07 -4.35
N LYS A 107 -23.93 -23.86 -4.90
CA LYS A 107 -23.16 -23.33 -6.03
C LYS A 107 -21.66 -23.36 -5.75
N ASN A 108 -20.89 -23.67 -6.78
CA ASN A 108 -19.43 -23.75 -6.72
C ASN A 108 -18.89 -24.74 -5.67
N SER A 109 -19.70 -25.68 -5.17
CA SER A 109 -19.24 -26.68 -4.20
C SER A 109 -18.67 -26.07 -2.91
N GLN A 110 -19.30 -25.01 -2.42
CA GLN A 110 -18.92 -24.36 -1.15
C GLN A 110 -19.69 -24.97 0.02
N ASP A 111 -19.01 -25.16 1.16
CA ASP A 111 -19.61 -25.69 2.38
C ASP A 111 -20.47 -24.62 3.10
N LEU A 112 -21.63 -24.26 2.54
CA LEU A 112 -22.50 -23.20 3.08
C LEU A 112 -23.71 -23.72 3.87
N ILE A 113 -23.84 -25.04 4.03
CA ILE A 113 -24.94 -25.65 4.80
C ILE A 113 -24.42 -25.97 6.20
N LYS A 114 -24.91 -25.26 7.21
CA LYS A 114 -24.56 -25.51 8.61
C LYS A 114 -25.27 -26.77 9.09
N THR A 115 -24.52 -27.74 9.59
CA THR A 115 -25.05 -29.03 10.04
C THR A 115 -25.10 -29.13 11.56
N PHE A 116 -26.14 -29.79 12.07
CA PHE A 116 -26.33 -30.04 13.48
C PHE A 116 -26.59 -31.54 13.70
N GLU A 117 -25.99 -32.11 14.75
CA GLU A 117 -26.33 -33.43 15.29
C GLU A 117 -26.71 -33.24 16.76
N ASP A 118 -27.90 -33.70 17.14
CA ASP A 118 -28.43 -33.58 18.50
C ASP A 118 -28.39 -32.13 19.07
N GLN A 119 -28.70 -31.15 18.20
CA GLN A 119 -28.74 -29.70 18.45
C GLN A 119 -27.38 -29.01 18.58
N GLU A 120 -26.27 -29.74 18.51
CA GLU A 120 -24.93 -29.16 18.49
C GLU A 120 -24.46 -28.95 17.04
N VAL A 121 -23.80 -27.81 16.77
CA VAL A 121 -23.19 -27.55 15.46
C VAL A 121 -22.07 -28.53 15.22
N LYS A 122 -22.09 -29.25 14.10
CA LYS A 122 -21.11 -30.28 13.79
C LYS A 122 -20.04 -29.81 12.81
N SER A 123 -20.48 -29.35 11.64
CA SER A 123 -19.62 -28.85 10.56
C SER A 123 -20.46 -28.06 9.56
N TYR A 124 -19.81 -27.61 8.49
CA TYR A 124 -20.49 -27.19 7.27
C TYR A 124 -20.39 -28.27 6.18
N THR A 125 -21.30 -28.22 5.20
CA THR A 125 -21.31 -29.13 4.04
C THR A 125 -21.87 -28.43 2.80
N GLU A 126 -21.55 -28.94 1.61
CA GLU A 126 -22.08 -28.46 0.33
C GLU A 126 -23.39 -29.15 -0.11
N GLU A 127 -23.82 -30.24 0.56
CA GLU A 127 -24.99 -31.03 0.15
C GLU A 127 -26.06 -31.17 1.24
N LEU A 128 -27.33 -31.14 0.85
CA LEU A 128 -28.46 -31.48 1.69
C LEU A 128 -29.33 -32.54 1.01
N GLN A 129 -29.77 -33.52 1.79
CA GLN A 129 -30.73 -34.53 1.39
C GLN A 129 -32.06 -34.33 2.12
N ILE A 130 -33.12 -34.02 1.37
CA ILE A 130 -34.48 -33.87 1.89
C ILE A 130 -35.23 -35.18 1.62
N VAL A 131 -35.79 -35.81 2.66
CA VAL A 131 -36.55 -37.06 2.48
C VAL A 131 -37.94 -36.78 1.91
N ALA A 132 -38.42 -37.67 1.04
CA ALA A 132 -39.73 -37.58 0.42
C ALA A 132 -40.51 -38.89 0.62
N ALA A 133 -41.83 -38.79 0.77
CA ALA A 133 -42.70 -39.95 1.01
C ALA A 133 -42.79 -40.88 -0.20
N ASP A 134 -42.82 -40.30 -1.40
CA ASP A 134 -42.84 -41.00 -2.68
C ASP A 134 -42.19 -40.16 -3.79
N ILE A 135 -42.12 -40.69 -5.01
CA ILE A 135 -41.48 -40.01 -6.15
C ILE A 135 -42.24 -38.75 -6.61
N ASP A 136 -43.57 -38.70 -6.46
CA ASP A 136 -44.36 -37.54 -6.86
C ASP A 136 -44.25 -36.42 -5.83
N ASN A 137 -44.16 -36.77 -4.55
CA ASN A 137 -43.80 -35.85 -3.48
C ASN A 137 -42.38 -35.29 -3.68
N ALA A 138 -41.40 -36.12 -4.06
CA ALA A 138 -40.05 -35.67 -4.37
C ALA A 138 -40.01 -34.66 -5.53
N ARG A 139 -40.75 -34.92 -6.62
CA ARG A 139 -40.91 -33.99 -7.75
C ARG A 139 -41.54 -32.67 -7.33
N LYS A 140 -42.55 -32.71 -6.44
CA LYS A 140 -43.19 -31.52 -5.88
C LYS A 140 -42.19 -30.70 -5.05
N ILE A 141 -41.46 -31.34 -4.14
CA ILE A 141 -40.42 -30.70 -3.31
C ILE A 141 -39.38 -30.03 -4.22
N ARG A 142 -38.83 -30.77 -5.19
CA ARG A 142 -37.89 -30.26 -6.19
C ARG A 142 -38.43 -29.02 -6.90
N GLY A 143 -39.63 -29.10 -7.48
CA GLY A 143 -40.21 -28.01 -8.25
C GLY A 143 -40.45 -26.74 -7.42
N ILE A 144 -40.75 -26.88 -6.12
CA ILE A 144 -40.87 -25.74 -5.21
C ILE A 144 -39.50 -25.11 -4.93
N ILE A 145 -38.47 -25.92 -4.68
CA ILE A 145 -37.10 -25.44 -4.46
C ILE A 145 -36.60 -24.69 -5.70
N GLU A 146 -36.71 -25.29 -6.89
CA GLU A 146 -36.29 -24.67 -8.17
C GLU A 146 -36.95 -23.30 -8.39
N GLN A 147 -38.22 -23.13 -8.04
CA GLN A 147 -38.94 -21.84 -8.13
C GLN A 147 -38.51 -20.84 -7.04
N SER A 148 -38.09 -21.33 -5.88
CA SER A 148 -37.70 -20.49 -4.74
C SER A 148 -36.31 -19.87 -4.92
N ILE A 149 -35.39 -20.56 -5.60
CA ILE A 149 -34.00 -20.10 -5.86
C ILE A 149 -33.95 -18.68 -6.47
N PRO A 150 -34.58 -18.38 -7.63
CA PRO A 150 -34.47 -17.06 -8.25
C PRO A 150 -35.14 -15.94 -7.43
N LEU A 151 -36.10 -16.26 -6.56
CA LEU A 151 -36.69 -15.30 -5.62
C LEU A 151 -35.74 -15.02 -4.46
N ALA A 152 -35.14 -16.06 -3.88
CA ALA A 152 -34.14 -15.94 -2.83
C ALA A 152 -32.92 -15.11 -3.29
N GLU A 153 -32.41 -15.34 -4.50
CA GLU A 153 -31.32 -14.55 -5.08
C GLU A 153 -31.65 -13.05 -5.14
N LYS A 154 -32.88 -12.70 -5.55
CA LYS A 154 -33.33 -11.30 -5.63
C LYS A 154 -33.56 -10.68 -4.26
N ILE A 155 -34.09 -11.43 -3.31
CA ILE A 155 -34.26 -11.00 -1.92
C ILE A 155 -32.87 -10.68 -1.33
N MET A 156 -31.91 -11.58 -1.53
CA MET A 156 -30.54 -11.42 -1.07
C MET A 156 -29.84 -10.22 -1.71
N LEU A 157 -29.97 -10.02 -3.02
CA LEU A 157 -29.38 -8.86 -3.73
C LEU A 157 -29.86 -7.52 -3.16
N ASN A 158 -31.10 -7.45 -2.66
CA ASN A 158 -31.70 -6.22 -2.15
C ASN A 158 -31.62 -6.09 -0.61
N LYS A 159 -31.02 -7.08 0.09
CA LYS A 159 -30.95 -7.14 1.56
C LYS A 159 -30.23 -5.92 2.14
N LEU A 160 -29.09 -5.58 1.56
CA LEU A 160 -28.24 -4.47 2.01
C LEU A 160 -28.49 -3.25 1.12
N SER A 161 -29.23 -2.27 1.64
CA SER A 161 -29.54 -1.01 0.94
C SER A 161 -28.52 0.10 1.22
N LEU A 162 -27.22 -0.24 1.22
CA LEU A 162 -26.13 0.71 1.47
C LEU A 162 -25.65 1.33 0.14
N LYS A 163 -25.47 2.65 0.10
CA LYS A 163 -25.17 3.37 -1.15
C LYS A 163 -23.91 4.22 -1.08
N THR A 164 -23.58 4.73 0.09
CA THR A 164 -22.46 5.66 0.26
C THR A 164 -21.29 5.00 1.00
N TYR A 165 -20.09 5.54 0.80
CA TYR A 165 -18.90 5.13 1.53
C TYR A 165 -19.11 5.16 3.06
N ASP A 166 -19.65 6.26 3.59
CA ASP A 166 -19.85 6.43 5.03
C ASP A 166 -20.90 5.47 5.60
N GLU A 167 -21.96 5.18 4.85
CA GLU A 167 -22.97 4.18 5.22
C GLU A 167 -22.34 2.79 5.32
N MET A 168 -21.54 2.40 4.33
CA MET A 168 -20.86 1.10 4.30
C MET A 168 -19.82 0.97 5.41
N LEU A 169 -19.04 2.03 5.66
CA LEU A 169 -18.01 2.06 6.70
C LEU A 169 -18.63 1.95 8.10
N SER A 170 -19.70 2.72 8.35
CA SER A 170 -20.46 2.68 9.61
C SER A 170 -21.14 1.33 9.81
N TRP A 171 -21.62 0.72 8.73
CA TRP A 171 -22.20 -0.62 8.78
C TRP A 171 -21.14 -1.66 9.17
N LEU A 172 -19.96 -1.67 8.53
CA LEU A 172 -18.87 -2.59 8.87
C LEU A 172 -18.45 -2.45 10.34
N ALA A 173 -18.26 -1.23 10.83
CA ALA A 173 -17.87 -0.96 12.21
C ALA A 173 -18.88 -1.50 13.26
N THR A 174 -20.14 -1.69 12.88
CA THR A 174 -21.22 -2.17 13.75
C THR A 174 -21.59 -3.65 13.52
N HIS A 175 -21.07 -4.26 12.45
CA HIS A 175 -21.43 -5.62 12.03
C HIS A 175 -20.25 -6.61 12.03
N VAL A 176 -19.02 -6.13 12.26
CA VAL A 176 -17.95 -6.98 12.81
C VAL A 176 -18.25 -7.20 14.30
N LYS A 177 -18.72 -8.40 14.64
CA LYS A 177 -19.22 -8.77 15.98
C LYS A 177 -18.42 -9.92 16.56
N ASP A 178 -18.62 -10.18 17.85
CA ASP A 178 -18.05 -11.34 18.51
C ASP A 178 -18.53 -12.64 17.86
N ALA A 179 -17.61 -13.61 17.75
CA ALA A 179 -17.91 -14.96 17.27
C ALA A 179 -17.60 -16.00 18.36
N THR A 180 -18.39 -17.06 18.46
CA THR A 180 -18.19 -18.13 19.45
C THR A 180 -18.28 -19.51 18.80
N TYR A 181 -17.30 -20.35 19.06
CA TYR A 181 -17.24 -21.74 18.60
C TYR A 181 -16.84 -22.65 19.75
N SER A 182 -17.75 -23.51 20.20
CA SER A 182 -17.49 -24.45 21.30
C SER A 182 -16.97 -23.73 22.58
N ASP A 183 -15.69 -23.90 22.90
CA ASP A 183 -14.97 -23.33 24.04
C ASP A 183 -14.11 -22.10 23.68
N GLU A 184 -14.13 -21.66 22.42
CA GLU A 184 -13.39 -20.49 21.93
C GLU A 184 -14.32 -19.32 21.63
N THR A 185 -13.91 -18.12 22.05
CA THR A 185 -14.60 -16.86 21.75
C THR A 185 -13.63 -15.88 21.11
N TYR A 186 -14.10 -15.20 20.07
CA TYR A 186 -13.37 -14.17 19.33
C TYR A 186 -14.10 -12.85 19.55
N ALA A 187 -13.67 -12.05 20.51
CA ALA A 187 -14.23 -10.72 20.70
C ALA A 187 -13.61 -9.76 19.68
N GLN A 188 -14.43 -9.17 18.81
CA GLN A 188 -13.95 -8.47 17.61
C GLN A 188 -14.51 -7.05 17.53
N SER A 189 -13.67 -6.07 17.18
CA SER A 189 -14.10 -4.69 16.97
C SER A 189 -13.36 -4.07 15.79
N LEU A 190 -14.11 -3.48 14.85
CA LEU A 190 -13.58 -2.72 13.73
C LEU A 190 -13.87 -1.23 13.94
N GLN A 191 -12.83 -0.40 13.94
CA GLN A 191 -12.95 1.05 14.16
C GLN A 191 -12.33 1.83 13.00
N PRO A 192 -13.08 2.73 12.35
CA PRO A 192 -12.52 3.66 11.38
C PRO A 192 -11.49 4.60 12.02
N ASP A 193 -10.38 4.84 11.33
CA ASP A 193 -9.40 5.84 11.75
C ASP A 193 -9.86 7.23 11.24
N PRO A 194 -10.14 8.19 12.13
CA PRO A 194 -10.65 9.50 11.73
C PRO A 194 -9.62 10.36 10.99
N LYS A 195 -8.33 10.01 11.05
CA LYS A 195 -7.24 10.77 10.43
C LYS A 195 -7.04 10.40 8.97
N PHE A 196 -7.32 9.16 8.59
CA PHE A 196 -7.00 8.63 7.26
C PHE A 196 -8.20 7.95 6.63
N ALA A 197 -8.68 8.51 5.53
CA ALA A 197 -9.76 7.90 4.73
C ALA A 197 -9.42 6.46 4.37
N GLY A 198 -10.41 5.56 4.49
CA GLY A 198 -10.24 4.13 4.19
C GLY A 198 -9.53 3.32 5.27
N LYS A 199 -8.78 3.95 6.19
CA LYS A 199 -8.05 3.23 7.23
C LYS A 199 -8.98 2.78 8.35
N VAL A 200 -8.80 1.54 8.77
CA VAL A 200 -9.54 0.89 9.85
C VAL A 200 -8.56 0.15 10.77
N ASN A 201 -8.95 0.02 12.04
CA ASN A 201 -8.26 -0.80 13.03
C ASN A 201 -9.20 -1.95 13.44
N LEU A 202 -8.72 -3.18 13.34
CA LEU A 202 -9.43 -4.38 13.77
C LEU A 202 -8.71 -4.95 15.00
N SER A 203 -9.43 -5.12 16.10
CA SER A 203 -8.92 -5.78 17.30
C SER A 203 -9.68 -7.09 17.50
N ILE A 204 -8.95 -8.18 17.74
CA ILE A 204 -9.48 -9.52 17.99
C ILE A 204 -8.87 -10.03 19.29
N VAL A 205 -9.71 -10.34 20.27
CA VAL A 205 -9.32 -11.05 21.49
C VAL A 205 -9.86 -12.45 21.43
N GLU A 206 -8.98 -13.41 21.18
CA GLU A 206 -9.26 -14.84 21.21
C GLU A 206 -9.14 -15.34 22.66
N THR A 207 -10.17 -16.02 23.16
CA THR A 207 -10.19 -16.65 24.49
C THR A 207 -10.61 -18.10 24.33
N GLY A 208 -9.80 -19.02 24.86
CA GLY A 208 -10.08 -20.45 24.91
C GLY A 208 -9.12 -21.14 25.87
N ARG A 209 -8.27 -22.04 25.35
CA ARG A 209 -7.17 -22.63 26.14
C ARG A 209 -6.08 -21.63 26.51
N SER A 210 -5.86 -20.65 25.65
CA SER A 210 -5.01 -19.49 25.87
C SER A 210 -5.78 -18.23 25.47
N SER A 211 -5.39 -17.09 26.03
CA SER A 211 -5.87 -15.78 25.58
C SER A 211 -4.82 -15.17 24.69
N LYS A 212 -5.25 -14.60 23.56
CA LYS A 212 -4.38 -13.90 22.62
C LYS A 212 -5.08 -12.65 22.12
N GLN A 213 -4.38 -11.51 22.11
CA GLN A 213 -4.88 -10.30 21.47
C GLN A 213 -4.12 -10.04 20.17
N ALA A 214 -4.86 -9.81 19.10
CA ALA A 214 -4.35 -9.46 17.78
C ALA A 214 -4.93 -8.12 17.34
N ASP A 215 -4.07 -7.16 17.02
CA ASP A 215 -4.45 -5.84 16.54
C ASP A 215 -3.92 -5.62 15.11
N TYR A 216 -4.83 -5.27 14.21
CA TYR A 216 -4.55 -5.01 12.79
C TYR A 216 -4.88 -3.57 12.45
N SER A 217 -4.03 -2.94 11.64
CA SER A 217 -4.29 -1.63 11.05
C SER A 217 -4.02 -1.68 9.55
N PHE A 218 -5.05 -1.39 8.75
CA PHE A 218 -5.01 -1.52 7.29
C PHE A 218 -5.97 -0.53 6.63
N ASN A 219 -5.85 -0.36 5.30
CA ASN A 219 -6.77 0.45 4.52
C ASN A 219 -7.67 -0.44 3.66
N LEU A 220 -8.97 -0.17 3.67
CA LEU A 220 -9.95 -0.86 2.83
C LEU A 220 -9.62 -0.74 1.33
N ALA A 221 -9.00 0.37 0.91
CA ALA A 221 -8.56 0.58 -0.46
C ALA A 221 -7.41 -0.36 -0.89
N ASP A 222 -6.70 -0.99 0.05
CA ASP A 222 -5.61 -1.92 -0.24
C ASP A 222 -6.08 -3.36 -0.40
N ILE A 223 -7.32 -3.69 -0.05
CA ILE A 223 -7.87 -5.04 -0.19
C ILE A 223 -8.01 -5.41 -1.66
N ASN A 224 -7.65 -6.65 -2.01
CA ASN A 224 -7.96 -7.23 -3.29
C ASN A 224 -9.42 -7.74 -3.27
N VAL A 225 -10.31 -7.06 -3.99
CA VAL A 225 -11.73 -7.44 -4.04
C VAL A 225 -11.97 -8.91 -4.43
N ASN A 226 -11.06 -9.52 -5.20
CA ASN A 226 -11.19 -10.90 -5.66
C ASN A 226 -10.76 -11.95 -4.62
N THR A 227 -10.17 -11.54 -3.49
CA THR A 227 -9.77 -12.46 -2.41
C THR A 227 -10.73 -12.45 -1.24
N VAL A 228 -11.78 -11.62 -1.27
CA VAL A 228 -12.82 -11.61 -0.22
C VAL A 228 -13.68 -12.87 -0.33
N ARG A 229 -13.37 -13.90 0.45
CA ARG A 229 -13.97 -15.24 0.35
C ARG A 229 -14.23 -15.85 1.72
N PHE A 230 -15.13 -16.84 1.76
CA PHE A 230 -15.40 -17.58 2.98
C PHE A 230 -14.21 -18.44 3.39
N ASP A 231 -13.87 -18.38 4.67
CA ASP A 231 -12.92 -19.25 5.35
C ASP A 231 -13.70 -20.22 6.23
N ILE A 232 -13.56 -21.53 5.99
CA ILE A 232 -14.40 -22.55 6.62
C ILE A 232 -13.49 -23.68 7.11
N SER A 233 -13.53 -23.92 8.42
CA SER A 233 -12.72 -24.97 9.05
C SER A 233 -13.54 -25.66 10.15
N GLY A 234 -14.03 -26.86 9.86
CA GLY A 234 -14.86 -27.62 10.81
C GLY A 234 -16.16 -26.89 11.13
N SER A 235 -16.30 -26.44 12.39
CA SER A 235 -17.44 -25.64 12.87
C SER A 235 -17.20 -24.13 12.80
N GLU A 236 -15.99 -23.69 12.48
CA GLU A 236 -15.63 -22.28 12.36
C GLU A 236 -15.98 -21.72 10.98
N PHE A 237 -16.43 -20.48 10.97
CA PHE A 237 -16.74 -19.76 9.75
C PHE A 237 -16.16 -18.35 9.81
N GLY A 238 -15.63 -17.87 8.70
CA GLY A 238 -15.06 -16.53 8.64
C GLY A 238 -15.04 -15.98 7.23
N LEU A 239 -14.52 -14.77 7.15
CA LEU A 239 -14.27 -14.09 5.90
C LEU A 239 -12.79 -13.73 5.83
N GLU A 240 -12.10 -14.34 4.88
CA GLU A 240 -10.70 -14.07 4.57
C GLU A 240 -10.63 -13.03 3.44
N PHE A 241 -9.64 -12.14 3.52
CA PHE A 241 -9.24 -11.31 2.41
C PHE A 241 -7.74 -11.02 2.46
N GLU A 242 -7.19 -10.69 1.30
CA GLU A 242 -5.78 -10.33 1.12
C GLU A 242 -5.63 -8.93 0.54
N THR A 243 -4.49 -8.30 0.73
CA THR A 243 -4.14 -7.04 0.05
C THR A 243 -3.85 -7.26 -1.43
N LYS A 244 -3.93 -6.18 -2.21
CA LYS A 244 -3.57 -6.16 -3.63
C LYS A 244 -2.14 -6.65 -3.83
N ARG A 245 -1.99 -7.60 -4.75
CA ARG A 245 -0.70 -8.22 -5.12
C ARG A 245 0.07 -8.83 -3.92
N LYS A 246 -0.61 -9.14 -2.81
CA LYS A 246 0.01 -9.70 -1.59
C LYS A 246 1.08 -8.77 -1.00
N HIS A 247 0.90 -7.45 -1.14
CA HIS A 247 1.79 -6.49 -0.49
C HIS A 247 1.51 -6.48 1.01
N LYS A 248 2.56 -6.58 1.84
CA LYS A 248 2.43 -6.67 3.30
C LYS A 248 2.02 -5.32 3.93
N LEU A 249 0.82 -4.81 3.66
CA LEU A 249 0.40 -3.45 4.05
C LEU A 249 -0.35 -3.41 5.38
N ILE A 250 -0.60 -4.56 5.98
CA ILE A 250 -1.37 -4.69 7.22
C ILE A 250 -0.39 -4.66 8.40
N LYS A 251 -0.45 -3.58 9.19
CA LYS A 251 0.31 -3.50 10.44
C LYS A 251 -0.32 -4.45 11.45
N TYR A 252 0.50 -5.34 12.02
CA TYR A 252 0.07 -6.39 12.94
C TYR A 252 0.80 -6.27 14.27
N ALA A 253 0.05 -6.35 15.37
CA ALA A 253 0.58 -6.48 16.72
C ALA A 253 -0.12 -7.65 17.43
N GLU A 254 0.61 -8.32 18.30
CA GLU A 254 0.13 -9.47 19.06
C GLU A 254 0.55 -9.29 20.51
N ASP A 255 -0.42 -9.31 21.43
CA ASP A 255 -0.23 -9.06 22.86
C ASP A 255 0.53 -7.74 23.15
N GLY A 256 0.30 -6.73 22.30
CA GLY A 256 0.94 -5.41 22.36
C GLY A 256 2.30 -5.32 21.65
N ASP A 257 2.90 -6.44 21.26
CA ASP A 257 4.19 -6.47 20.57
C ASP A 257 4.00 -6.31 19.05
N SER A 258 4.71 -5.36 18.45
CA SER A 258 4.72 -5.18 17.00
C SER A 258 5.34 -6.40 16.31
N LYS A 259 4.61 -6.96 15.35
CA LYS A 259 5.06 -8.08 14.51
C LYS A 259 5.41 -7.58 13.09
N PRO A 260 6.01 -8.42 12.23
CA PRO A 260 6.14 -8.11 10.81
C PRO A 260 4.78 -7.80 10.19
N PHE A 261 4.76 -6.91 9.19
CA PHE A 261 3.54 -6.67 8.44
C PHE A 261 3.09 -7.93 7.69
N ILE A 262 1.78 -8.07 7.52
CA ILE A 262 1.13 -9.18 6.83
C ILE A 262 0.28 -8.69 5.66
N ASP A 263 -0.24 -9.60 4.86
CA ASP A 263 -1.05 -9.32 3.68
C ASP A 263 -2.46 -9.92 3.73
N ASP A 264 -2.80 -10.68 4.76
CA ASP A 264 -4.10 -11.36 4.93
C ASP A 264 -4.72 -11.13 6.31
N ILE A 265 -6.06 -11.17 6.37
CA ILE A 265 -6.86 -11.11 7.60
C ILE A 265 -8.03 -12.08 7.47
N VAL A 266 -8.40 -12.71 8.59
CA VAL A 266 -9.67 -13.44 8.74
C VAL A 266 -10.54 -12.76 9.80
N ILE A 267 -11.77 -12.41 9.44
CA ILE A 267 -12.81 -11.97 10.38
C ILE A 267 -13.73 -13.15 10.67
N LYS A 268 -13.84 -13.58 11.93
CA LYS A 268 -14.70 -14.70 12.32
C LYS A 268 -16.17 -14.27 12.40
N THR A 269 -17.11 -15.18 12.10
CA THR A 269 -18.55 -14.88 12.04
C THR A 269 -19.40 -16.03 12.56
N ASN A 270 -20.52 -15.77 13.24
CA ASN A 270 -21.30 -16.84 13.88
C ASN A 270 -22.04 -17.77 12.90
N ASN A 271 -22.24 -17.29 11.66
CA ASN A 271 -22.98 -17.99 10.63
C ASN A 271 -22.64 -17.45 9.23
N VAL A 272 -23.11 -18.20 8.23
CA VAL A 272 -22.91 -17.90 6.80
C VAL A 272 -23.49 -16.54 6.40
N GLU A 273 -24.63 -16.13 6.98
CA GLU A 273 -25.28 -14.87 6.62
C GLU A 273 -24.48 -13.64 7.07
N GLU A 274 -23.90 -13.68 8.27
CA GLU A 274 -23.01 -12.63 8.76
C GLU A 274 -21.79 -12.48 7.85
N ALA A 275 -21.15 -13.60 7.48
CA ALA A 275 -20.03 -13.59 6.54
C ALA A 275 -20.41 -13.08 5.15
N ARG A 276 -21.58 -13.46 4.64
CA ARG A 276 -22.06 -13.00 3.32
C ARG A 276 -22.36 -11.51 3.31
N ASP A 277 -22.97 -11.00 4.38
CA ASP A 277 -23.24 -9.57 4.50
C ASP A 277 -21.93 -8.78 4.56
N LEU A 278 -20.95 -9.24 5.36
CA LEU A 278 -19.60 -8.67 5.40
C LEU A 278 -18.92 -8.73 4.02
N GLN A 279 -18.97 -9.86 3.32
CA GLN A 279 -18.42 -10.03 1.98
C GLN A 279 -19.02 -9.01 1.00
N THR A 280 -20.34 -8.86 1.04
CA THR A 280 -21.07 -7.94 0.16
C THR A 280 -20.63 -6.50 0.43
N VAL A 281 -20.61 -6.07 1.70
CA VAL A 281 -20.22 -4.69 2.04
C VAL A 281 -18.75 -4.43 1.75
N LEU A 282 -17.84 -5.37 2.05
CA LEU A 282 -16.42 -5.24 1.70
C LEU A 282 -16.25 -5.12 0.17
N THR A 283 -16.93 -5.95 -0.61
CA THR A 283 -16.87 -5.90 -2.08
C THR A 283 -17.30 -4.53 -2.63
N LEU A 284 -18.35 -3.94 -2.04
CA LEU A 284 -18.87 -2.64 -2.46
C LEU A 284 -18.03 -1.46 -1.96
N ILE A 285 -17.48 -1.52 -0.74
CA ILE A 285 -16.77 -0.39 -0.15
C ILE A 285 -15.36 -0.22 -0.71
N ILE A 286 -14.68 -1.28 -1.12
CA ILE A 286 -13.29 -1.23 -1.63
C ILE A 286 -13.11 -0.16 -2.74
N PRO A 287 -13.88 -0.18 -3.86
CA PRO A 287 -13.71 0.83 -4.91
C PRO A 287 -14.09 2.25 -4.45
N GLU A 288 -14.99 2.41 -3.47
CA GLU A 288 -15.30 3.72 -2.91
C GLU A 288 -14.18 4.20 -1.96
N ALA A 289 -13.57 3.30 -1.20
CA ALA A 289 -12.43 3.59 -0.34
C ALA A 289 -11.22 4.08 -1.17
N GLU A 290 -10.96 3.47 -2.33
CA GLU A 290 -9.93 3.93 -3.28
C GLU A 290 -10.12 5.40 -3.66
N LYS A 291 -11.35 5.78 -4.05
CA LYS A 291 -11.69 7.16 -4.42
C LYS A 291 -11.51 8.11 -3.24
N GLN A 292 -11.92 7.71 -2.03
CA GLN A 292 -11.78 8.55 -0.84
C GLN A 292 -10.31 8.74 -0.45
N VAL A 293 -9.50 7.69 -0.53
CA VAL A 293 -8.05 7.76 -0.29
C VAL A 293 -7.40 8.71 -1.29
N GLU A 294 -7.66 8.56 -2.58
CA GLU A 294 -7.10 9.44 -3.62
C GLU A 294 -7.52 10.91 -3.42
N ALA A 295 -8.79 11.15 -3.13
CA ALA A 295 -9.30 12.50 -2.87
C ALA A 295 -8.71 13.13 -1.60
N SER A 296 -8.25 12.31 -0.65
CA SER A 296 -7.71 12.77 0.64
C SER A 296 -6.23 13.17 0.60
N PHE A 297 -5.51 12.98 -0.50
CA PHE A 297 -4.13 13.42 -0.59
C PHE A 297 -3.99 14.93 -0.41
N PRO A 298 -2.95 15.40 0.30
CA PRO A 298 -2.73 16.82 0.51
C PRO A 298 -2.52 17.53 -0.84
N LYS A 299 -3.09 18.72 -1.01
CA LYS A 299 -2.87 19.55 -2.20
C LYS A 299 -1.84 20.63 -1.88
N PHE A 300 -0.76 20.66 -2.64
CA PHE A 300 0.30 21.66 -2.45
C PHE A 300 0.19 22.80 -3.45
N SER A 301 0.16 24.03 -2.96
CA SER A 301 0.09 25.23 -3.80
C SER A 301 1.48 25.67 -4.28
N ASN A 302 2.51 25.47 -3.47
CA ASN A 302 3.88 25.91 -3.73
C ASN A 302 4.92 24.89 -3.23
N LYS A 303 6.22 25.17 -3.42
CA LYS A 303 7.30 24.25 -3.04
C LYS A 303 7.43 24.14 -1.52
N GLU A 304 7.21 25.24 -0.80
CA GLU A 304 7.36 25.34 0.65
C GLU A 304 6.35 24.43 1.36
N GLN A 305 5.11 24.37 0.88
CA GLN A 305 4.08 23.48 1.42
C GLN A 305 4.40 22.00 1.22
N ALA A 306 4.94 21.61 0.06
CA ALA A 306 5.32 20.23 -0.22
C ALA A 306 6.50 19.79 0.68
N LEU A 307 7.54 20.63 0.79
CA LEU A 307 8.71 20.38 1.63
C LEU A 307 8.35 20.34 3.12
N ALA A 308 7.47 21.23 3.58
CA ALA A 308 6.95 21.22 4.95
C ALA A 308 6.18 19.94 5.25
N ALA A 309 5.42 19.41 4.27
CA ALA A 309 4.71 18.14 4.45
C ALA A 309 5.67 16.96 4.62
N VAL A 310 6.78 16.91 3.86
CA VAL A 310 7.84 15.91 4.08
C VAL A 310 8.41 16.02 5.49
N SER A 311 8.80 17.24 5.91
CA SER A 311 9.35 17.49 7.25
C SER A 311 8.38 17.12 8.38
N SER A 312 7.08 17.39 8.21
CA SER A 312 6.06 16.99 9.19
C SER A 312 5.77 15.48 9.21
N GLY A 313 6.04 14.79 8.09
CA GLY A 313 5.86 13.35 7.95
C GLY A 313 6.99 12.54 8.58
N THR A 314 8.20 13.12 8.71
CA THR A 314 9.32 12.51 9.43
C THR A 314 9.12 12.64 10.93
N LYS A 315 8.83 11.52 11.60
CA LYS A 315 8.61 11.45 13.05
C LYS A 315 9.62 10.54 13.72
N VAL A 316 9.66 10.62 15.05
CA VAL A 316 10.32 9.61 15.89
C VAL A 316 9.51 8.31 15.80
N LEU A 317 10.18 7.20 15.49
CA LEU A 317 9.57 5.88 15.32
C LEU A 317 10.35 4.84 16.10
N THR A 318 9.68 3.86 16.69
CA THR A 318 10.33 2.76 17.41
C THR A 318 9.91 1.42 16.82
N TYR A 319 10.89 0.59 16.45
CA TYR A 319 10.69 -0.78 15.94
C TYR A 319 11.60 -1.75 16.70
N GLY A 320 11.03 -2.73 17.39
CA GLY A 320 11.80 -3.82 18.02
C GLY A 320 12.93 -3.33 18.94
N GLY A 321 12.66 -2.31 19.76
CA GLY A 321 13.64 -1.73 20.68
C GLY A 321 14.62 -0.72 20.06
N VAL A 322 14.53 -0.47 18.74
CA VAL A 322 15.33 0.56 18.06
C VAL A 322 14.47 1.78 17.77
N THR A 323 14.91 2.95 18.21
CA THR A 323 14.26 4.24 17.97
C THR A 323 15.00 5.01 16.87
N PHE A 324 14.25 5.50 15.90
CA PHE A 324 14.72 6.33 14.79
C PHE A 324 14.21 7.75 14.99
N GLU A 325 15.08 8.66 15.42
CA GLU A 325 14.77 10.09 15.47
C GLU A 325 15.10 10.72 14.11
N GLN A 326 14.08 11.17 13.41
CA GLN A 326 14.20 11.67 12.03
C GLN A 326 13.87 13.15 11.97
N LYS A 327 14.69 13.93 11.27
CA LYS A 327 14.45 15.35 11.05
C LYS A 327 14.85 15.75 9.65
N PHE A 328 14.02 16.61 9.05
CA PHE A 328 14.20 17.09 7.69
C PHE A 328 14.07 18.62 7.65
N ASN A 329 14.98 19.33 6.97
CA ASN A 329 14.82 20.78 6.73
C ASN A 329 13.96 21.04 5.47
N ALA A 330 13.11 22.07 5.49
CA ALA A 330 12.18 22.33 4.40
C ALA A 330 12.81 23.20 3.28
N ASP A 331 13.87 22.71 2.64
CA ASP A 331 14.55 23.40 1.51
C ASP A 331 14.83 22.44 0.34
N CYS A 332 15.07 22.99 -0.86
CA CYS A 332 15.47 22.24 -2.04
C CYS A 332 16.89 21.66 -1.92
N LEU A 333 17.80 22.38 -1.27
CA LEU A 333 19.06 21.84 -0.76
C LEU A 333 18.80 21.34 0.67
N ALA A 334 18.47 20.06 0.75
CA ALA A 334 17.99 19.44 1.97
C ALA A 334 19.11 18.82 2.81
N GLU A 335 18.86 18.79 4.10
CA GLU A 335 19.54 18.03 5.13
C GLU A 335 18.52 17.11 5.80
N TYR A 336 18.77 15.82 5.72
CA TYR A 336 18.07 14.79 6.47
C TYR A 336 18.98 14.28 7.58
N THR A 337 18.54 14.42 8.84
CA THR A 337 19.21 13.84 10.00
C THR A 337 18.42 12.62 10.48
N ILE A 338 19.12 11.52 10.72
CA ILE A 338 18.61 10.35 11.40
C ILE A 338 19.52 9.97 12.56
N THR A 339 18.94 9.76 13.74
CA THR A 339 19.62 9.15 14.89
C THR A 339 18.99 7.79 15.16
N GLU A 340 19.75 6.71 14.99
CA GLU A 340 19.35 5.36 15.35
C GLU A 340 19.82 5.05 16.77
N ILE A 341 18.88 4.76 17.67
CA ILE A 341 19.11 4.54 19.10
C ILE A 341 18.66 3.12 19.46
N SER A 342 19.59 2.32 19.93
CA SER A 342 19.38 0.99 20.49
C SER A 342 19.87 0.94 21.95
N GLU A 343 19.66 -0.17 22.65
CA GLU A 343 20.11 -0.32 24.05
C GLU A 343 21.61 -0.09 24.25
N SER A 344 22.44 -0.38 23.24
CA SER A 344 23.91 -0.37 23.36
C SER A 344 24.62 0.66 22.48
N LYS A 345 23.92 1.26 21.50
CA LYS A 345 24.52 2.16 20.51
C LYS A 345 23.55 3.27 20.11
N SER A 346 24.09 4.48 19.94
CA SER A 346 23.46 5.59 19.23
C SER A 346 24.33 5.95 18.04
N GLU A 347 23.75 6.04 16.85
CA GLU A 347 24.43 6.42 15.61
C GLU A 347 23.67 7.56 14.95
N LYS A 348 24.35 8.67 14.66
CA LYS A 348 23.76 9.83 13.99
C LYS A 348 24.33 9.96 12.59
N LYS A 349 23.44 10.04 11.59
CA LYS A 349 23.77 10.30 10.19
C LYS A 349 23.05 11.55 9.70
N GLN A 350 23.77 12.37 8.94
CA GLN A 350 23.23 13.53 8.24
C GLN A 350 23.50 13.36 6.75
N HIS A 351 22.45 13.47 5.94
CA HIS A 351 22.52 13.43 4.49
C HIS A 351 22.22 14.81 3.94
N HIS A 352 23.19 15.44 3.27
CA HIS A 352 23.00 16.69 2.55
C HIS A 352 22.85 16.38 1.05
N PHE A 353 21.74 16.79 0.46
CA PHE A 353 21.40 16.45 -0.92
C PHE A 353 20.49 17.51 -1.54
N ASN A 354 20.33 17.46 -2.86
CA ASN A 354 19.35 18.31 -3.55
C ASN A 354 18.19 17.46 -4.07
N TRP A 355 16.95 17.92 -3.84
CA TRP A 355 15.75 17.23 -4.33
C TRP A 355 15.74 17.02 -5.84
N ILE A 356 16.42 17.88 -6.61
CA ILE A 356 16.51 17.72 -8.06
C ILE A 356 17.26 16.46 -8.48
N ASP A 357 18.18 15.99 -7.63
CA ASP A 357 19.03 14.84 -7.89
C ASP A 357 18.34 13.52 -7.56
N ILE A 358 17.21 13.54 -6.83
CA ILE A 358 16.45 12.34 -6.48
C ILE A 358 15.66 11.85 -7.69
N ASN A 359 15.61 10.52 -7.90
CA ASN A 359 14.86 9.88 -8.96
C ASN A 359 13.39 9.65 -8.55
N ASP A 360 12.49 10.51 -9.03
CA ASP A 360 11.04 10.46 -8.77
C ASP A 360 10.34 9.19 -9.29
N LYS A 361 10.93 8.50 -10.27
CA LYS A 361 10.32 7.31 -10.89
C LYS A 361 10.40 6.06 -10.02
N VAL A 362 11.31 6.03 -9.05
CA VAL A 362 11.54 4.86 -8.18
C VAL A 362 11.13 5.13 -6.74
N ILE A 363 10.49 6.27 -6.45
CA ILE A 363 10.01 6.59 -5.10
C ILE A 363 8.80 5.72 -4.80
N ASP A 364 9.04 4.72 -3.96
CA ASP A 364 8.05 3.83 -3.39
C ASP A 364 8.37 3.51 -1.93
N TYR A 365 7.38 3.02 -1.19
CA TYR A 365 7.61 2.51 0.15
C TYR A 365 7.81 0.98 0.10
N ASP A 366 8.67 0.50 0.98
CA ASP A 366 9.09 -0.89 1.09
C ASP A 366 9.10 -1.32 2.56
N ILE A 367 9.12 -2.63 2.78
CA ILE A 367 8.94 -3.25 4.09
C ILE A 367 10.00 -4.31 4.33
N SER A 368 10.76 -4.12 5.40
CA SER A 368 11.75 -5.09 5.88
C SER A 368 11.42 -5.48 7.31
N GLY A 369 10.76 -6.64 7.48
CA GLY A 369 10.29 -7.12 8.77
C GLY A 369 9.15 -6.25 9.32
N SER A 370 9.36 -5.64 10.49
CA SER A 370 8.42 -4.67 11.08
C SER A 370 8.70 -3.21 10.66
N LYS A 371 9.74 -2.96 9.86
CA LYS A 371 10.14 -1.61 9.43
C LYS A 371 9.56 -1.31 8.06
N MET A 372 8.83 -0.20 7.96
CA MET A 372 8.41 0.37 6.68
C MET A 372 9.26 1.62 6.39
N TYR A 373 9.71 1.78 5.15
CA TYR A 373 10.54 2.91 4.76
C TYR A 373 10.30 3.33 3.31
N ILE A 374 10.68 4.56 2.97
CA ILE A 374 10.81 5.04 1.59
C ILE A 374 12.31 5.23 1.34
N GLU A 375 12.84 4.59 0.30
CA GLU A 375 14.22 4.80 -0.11
C GLU A 375 14.29 5.93 -1.15
N LEU A 376 15.10 6.95 -0.87
CA LEU A 376 15.37 8.04 -1.80
C LEU A 376 16.69 7.75 -2.48
N ILE A 377 16.64 7.50 -3.79
CA ILE A 377 17.79 7.16 -4.62
C ILE A 377 18.05 8.29 -5.61
N THR A 378 19.30 8.65 -5.82
CA THR A 378 19.69 9.65 -6.82
C THR A 378 19.45 9.16 -8.26
N ASN A 379 19.38 10.10 -9.19
CA ASN A 379 19.31 9.85 -10.62
C ASN A 379 20.55 9.05 -11.06
N LYS A 380 20.31 7.96 -11.80
CA LYS A 380 21.35 7.03 -12.28
C LYS A 380 22.24 6.47 -11.15
N LYS A 381 21.81 6.53 -9.88
CA LYS A 381 22.60 6.10 -8.72
C LYS A 381 23.95 6.84 -8.60
N GLN A 382 24.01 8.10 -9.01
CA GLN A 382 25.21 8.91 -8.79
C GLN A 382 25.36 9.26 -7.30
N LYS A 383 26.57 9.21 -6.77
CA LYS A 383 26.84 9.46 -5.33
C LYS A 383 26.77 10.95 -4.97
N LEU A 384 25.60 11.56 -5.07
CA LEU A 384 25.40 13.02 -4.93
C LEU A 384 24.90 13.42 -3.53
N MET A 385 24.98 12.52 -2.55
CA MET A 385 24.56 12.80 -1.18
C MET A 385 25.79 12.87 -0.27
N LYS A 386 26.08 14.04 0.29
CA LYS A 386 27.15 14.18 1.29
C LYS A 386 26.67 13.58 2.60
N VAL A 387 27.44 12.66 3.17
CA VAL A 387 27.12 11.99 4.43
C VAL A 387 28.04 12.46 5.54
N ILE A 388 27.47 12.76 6.70
CA ILE A 388 28.20 13.02 7.94
C ILE A 388 27.72 12.02 8.98
N GLU A 389 28.61 11.12 9.40
CA GLU A 389 28.35 10.11 10.42
C GLU A 389 29.05 10.50 11.72
N ASN A 390 28.29 10.66 12.81
CA ASN A 390 28.80 11.04 14.13
C ASN A 390 29.71 12.28 14.16
N GLY A 391 29.51 13.20 13.21
CA GLY A 391 30.29 14.45 13.06
C GLY A 391 31.49 14.33 12.11
N GLU A 392 31.80 13.14 11.62
CA GLU A 392 32.85 12.91 10.63
C GLU A 392 32.26 12.78 9.22
N VAL A 393 32.96 13.32 8.22
CA VAL A 393 32.54 13.19 6.82
C VAL A 393 32.76 11.75 6.38
N ASP A 394 31.70 11.09 5.92
CA ASP A 394 31.73 9.75 5.35
C ASP A 394 31.74 9.84 3.81
N PRO A 395 32.05 8.76 3.05
CA PRO A 395 31.92 8.79 1.61
C PRO A 395 30.55 9.25 1.14
N TYR A 396 30.51 9.90 -0.02
CA TYR A 396 29.26 10.25 -0.66
C TYR A 396 28.42 9.00 -0.97
N ASP A 397 27.12 9.14 -0.84
CA ASP A 397 26.14 8.06 -1.03
C ASP A 397 25.17 8.36 -2.18
N GLU A 398 24.52 7.30 -2.67
CA GLU A 398 23.51 7.35 -3.72
C GLU A 398 22.08 7.22 -3.18
N SER A 399 21.90 6.77 -1.93
CA SER A 399 20.58 6.66 -1.32
C SER A 399 20.55 6.84 0.20
N PHE A 400 19.33 7.02 0.74
CA PHE A 400 19.05 6.85 2.17
C PHE A 400 17.57 6.43 2.37
N LYS A 401 17.24 5.99 3.59
CA LYS A 401 15.89 5.53 3.95
C LYS A 401 15.19 6.50 4.89
N LEU A 402 13.93 6.79 4.61
CA LEU A 402 12.99 7.48 5.50
C LEU A 402 12.03 6.46 6.10
N TYR A 403 12.06 6.28 7.41
CA TYR A 403 11.18 5.32 8.09
C TYR A 403 9.78 5.90 8.29
N CYS A 404 8.76 5.06 8.12
CA CYS A 404 7.34 5.43 8.11
C CYS A 404 6.53 4.56 9.08
N GLU A 405 5.66 5.19 9.88
CA GLU A 405 4.87 4.53 10.92
C GLU A 405 3.95 3.39 10.42
N ASP A 406 3.30 3.62 9.27
CA ASP A 406 2.34 2.72 8.63
C ASP A 406 2.18 3.08 7.13
N ALA A 407 1.42 2.26 6.41
CA ALA A 407 1.19 2.41 4.96
C ALA A 407 0.57 3.76 4.58
N GLU A 408 -0.29 4.33 5.42
CA GLU A 408 -0.96 5.61 5.14
C GLU A 408 -0.03 6.80 5.29
N ASN A 409 0.78 6.82 6.36
CA ASN A 409 1.82 7.82 6.51
C ASN A 409 2.85 7.69 5.36
N ALA A 410 3.26 6.47 4.99
CA ALA A 410 4.19 6.22 3.89
C ALA A 410 3.64 6.73 2.55
N ARG A 411 2.39 6.39 2.20
CA ARG A 411 1.78 6.82 0.92
C ARG A 411 1.67 8.35 0.80
N ARG A 412 1.33 9.04 1.90
CA ARG A 412 1.28 10.51 1.93
C ARG A 412 2.65 11.14 1.85
N LEU A 413 3.64 10.57 2.53
CA LEU A 413 5.02 11.02 2.47
C LEU A 413 5.60 10.81 1.07
N GLN A 414 5.35 9.67 0.43
CA GLN A 414 5.69 9.37 -0.96
C GLN A 414 5.12 10.43 -1.91
N TYR A 415 3.83 10.78 -1.75
CA TYR A 415 3.18 11.83 -2.54
C TYR A 415 3.85 13.20 -2.33
N ALA A 416 4.10 13.60 -1.07
CA ALA A 416 4.77 14.86 -0.74
C ALA A 416 6.21 14.93 -1.28
N ILE A 417 6.95 13.81 -1.26
CA ILE A 417 8.29 13.69 -1.84
C ILE A 417 8.24 13.93 -3.35
N LYS A 418 7.35 13.24 -4.09
CA LYS A 418 7.22 13.41 -5.55
C LYS A 418 6.88 14.85 -5.94
N GLU A 419 6.00 15.50 -5.18
CA GLU A 419 5.66 16.91 -5.37
C GLU A 419 6.83 17.84 -5.04
N SER A 420 7.60 17.55 -3.98
CA SER A 420 8.80 18.31 -3.61
C SER A 420 9.87 18.25 -4.70
N ILE A 421 10.17 17.06 -5.22
CA ILE A 421 11.10 16.85 -6.33
C ILE A 421 10.67 17.67 -7.55
N THR A 422 9.41 17.51 -7.97
CA THR A 422 8.85 18.20 -9.15
C THR A 422 8.97 19.72 -9.03
N ARG A 423 8.64 20.27 -7.86
CA ARG A 423 8.64 21.72 -7.61
C ARG A 423 10.03 22.29 -7.43
N CYS A 424 10.94 21.56 -6.79
CA CYS A 424 12.34 21.97 -6.70
C CYS A 424 13.00 21.99 -8.08
N ARG A 425 12.78 20.95 -8.91
CA ARG A 425 13.30 20.91 -10.29
C ARG A 425 12.83 22.09 -11.14
N ARG A 426 11.53 22.42 -11.09
CA ARG A 426 10.98 23.55 -11.86
C ARG A 426 11.62 24.90 -11.50
N ASN A 427 11.95 25.08 -10.22
CA ASN A 427 12.47 26.34 -9.68
C ASN A 427 14.00 26.40 -9.63
N TYR A 428 14.70 25.29 -9.91
CA TYR A 428 16.15 25.25 -9.87
C TYR A 428 16.79 26.08 -10.98
N ARG A 429 17.77 26.89 -10.63
CA ARG A 429 18.62 27.63 -11.56
C ARG A 429 20.06 27.54 -11.06
N PRO A 430 21.02 27.12 -11.91
CA PRO A 430 22.43 27.21 -11.56
C PRO A 430 22.79 28.67 -11.23
N ASP A 431 23.68 28.85 -10.25
CA ASP A 431 24.22 30.18 -9.91
C ASP A 431 25.37 30.52 -10.87
N VAL A 432 25.03 30.64 -12.15
CA VAL A 432 25.96 30.96 -13.24
C VAL A 432 25.36 32.12 -14.04
N PRO A 433 26.15 33.16 -14.37
CA PRO A 433 25.65 34.27 -15.17
C PRO A 433 25.05 33.80 -16.51
N SER A 434 23.93 34.42 -16.89
CA SER A 434 23.28 34.20 -18.18
C SER A 434 23.92 35.00 -19.33
N ASP A 435 24.91 35.84 -19.02
CA ASP A 435 25.59 36.72 -19.96
C ASP A 435 26.53 35.96 -20.92
N GLY A 436 27.18 36.69 -21.82
CA GLY A 436 28.11 36.15 -22.82
C GLY A 436 29.40 35.54 -22.22
N LEU A 437 30.18 34.87 -23.08
CA LEU A 437 31.37 34.08 -22.75
C LEU A 437 32.29 34.72 -21.69
N LYS A 438 32.60 36.02 -21.83
CA LYS A 438 33.47 36.75 -20.89
C LYS A 438 32.94 36.72 -19.46
N ALA A 439 31.65 36.97 -19.25
CA ALA A 439 31.06 37.02 -17.91
C ALA A 439 31.06 35.64 -17.23
N LYS A 440 30.84 34.57 -18.00
CA LYS A 440 30.94 33.19 -17.49
C LYS A 440 32.38 32.82 -17.12
N ILE A 441 33.38 33.28 -17.90
CA ILE A 441 34.79 33.11 -17.57
C ILE A 441 35.17 33.89 -16.31
N ASP A 442 34.75 35.16 -16.22
CA ASP A 442 35.01 35.99 -15.04
C ASP A 442 34.40 35.34 -13.78
N TRP A 443 33.20 34.75 -13.90
CA TRP A 443 32.60 33.96 -12.82
C TRP A 443 33.39 32.69 -12.50
N LEU A 444 33.75 31.89 -13.51
CA LEU A 444 34.46 30.62 -13.33
C LEU A 444 35.80 30.83 -12.64
N THR A 445 36.57 31.84 -13.04
CA THR A 445 37.86 32.18 -12.42
C THR A 445 37.73 32.60 -10.96
N GLY A 446 36.61 33.22 -10.57
CA GLY A 446 36.29 33.52 -9.17
C GLY A 446 35.65 32.38 -8.39
N ALA A 447 35.05 31.40 -9.08
CA ALA A 447 34.40 30.24 -8.48
C ALA A 447 35.40 29.12 -8.13
N VAL A 448 36.48 28.96 -8.91
CA VAL A 448 37.58 28.05 -8.59
C VAL A 448 38.34 28.60 -7.38
N LYS A 449 38.24 27.91 -6.25
CA LYS A 449 38.81 28.31 -4.96
C LYS A 449 39.56 27.15 -4.31
N ASP A 450 40.25 27.47 -3.22
CA ASP A 450 40.82 26.46 -2.35
C ASP A 450 39.72 25.56 -1.78
N VAL A 451 39.98 24.25 -1.75
CA VAL A 451 39.08 23.22 -1.23
C VAL A 451 39.82 22.43 -0.17
N ARG A 452 39.13 22.11 0.93
CA ARG A 452 39.67 21.27 2.00
C ARG A 452 38.86 20.00 2.14
N GLU A 453 39.53 18.86 2.10
CA GLU A 453 38.92 17.53 2.19
C GLU A 453 39.63 16.74 3.28
N GLY A 454 39.09 16.81 4.51
CA GLY A 454 39.76 16.25 5.68
C GLY A 454 41.06 16.99 6.01
N ASP A 455 42.17 16.27 5.95
CA ASP A 455 43.52 16.80 6.18
C ASP A 455 44.19 17.30 4.89
N ASP A 456 43.63 16.96 3.72
CA ASP A 456 44.14 17.39 2.43
C ASP A 456 43.59 18.77 2.06
N THR A 457 44.44 19.61 1.48
CA THR A 457 44.08 20.94 0.96
C THR A 457 44.48 21.07 -0.49
N TYR A 458 43.52 21.43 -1.34
CA TYR A 458 43.72 21.72 -2.75
C TYR A 458 43.67 23.22 -2.95
N SER A 459 44.82 23.87 -3.09
CA SER A 459 44.85 25.28 -3.50
C SER A 459 44.74 25.37 -5.01
N GLN A 460 43.72 26.08 -5.50
CA GLN A 460 43.34 26.03 -6.92
C GLN A 460 43.15 27.44 -7.49
N SER A 461 43.61 27.65 -8.72
CA SER A 461 43.36 28.89 -9.45
C SER A 461 43.21 28.64 -10.94
N LEU A 462 42.34 29.43 -11.58
CA LEU A 462 42.16 29.43 -13.01
C LEU A 462 42.44 30.83 -13.56
N THR A 463 43.32 30.93 -14.55
CA THR A 463 43.72 32.21 -15.16
C THR A 463 43.75 32.11 -16.67
N LEU A 464 43.62 33.25 -17.35
CA LEU A 464 43.83 33.35 -18.80
C LEU A 464 45.33 33.31 -19.10
N VAL A 465 45.73 32.56 -20.12
CA VAL A 465 47.15 32.52 -20.57
C VAL A 465 47.55 33.86 -21.19
N GLU A 466 46.66 34.45 -21.99
CA GLU A 466 46.87 35.73 -22.66
C GLU A 466 45.67 36.65 -22.40
N ALA A 467 45.91 37.89 -21.95
CA ALA A 467 44.85 38.86 -21.70
C ALA A 467 44.09 39.15 -23.01
N GLY A 468 42.80 38.77 -23.04
CA GLY A 468 41.92 38.96 -24.21
C GLY A 468 41.69 37.68 -25.04
N ASP A 469 42.49 36.63 -24.89
CA ASP A 469 42.21 35.33 -25.47
C ASP A 469 41.34 34.50 -24.51
N LEU A 470 40.02 34.71 -24.61
CA LEU A 470 39.00 34.05 -23.78
C LEU A 470 38.90 32.53 -23.99
N LYS A 471 39.81 31.92 -24.76
CA LYS A 471 39.78 30.48 -25.04
C LYS A 471 40.93 29.72 -24.40
N LYS A 472 42.05 30.37 -24.10
CA LYS A 472 43.24 29.71 -23.52
C LYS A 472 43.36 29.95 -22.02
N PHE A 473 43.48 28.87 -21.27
CA PHE A 473 43.47 28.90 -19.81
C PHE A 473 44.63 28.12 -19.21
N LYS A 474 45.06 28.59 -18.05
CA LYS A 474 45.99 27.93 -17.16
C LYS A 474 45.26 27.63 -15.85
N PHE A 475 45.13 26.34 -15.55
CA PHE A 475 44.65 25.85 -14.26
C PHE A 475 45.85 25.40 -13.43
N THR A 476 45.97 25.93 -12.22
CA THR A 476 47.01 25.54 -11.26
C THR A 476 46.33 24.93 -10.04
N LYS A 477 46.76 23.73 -9.66
CA LYS A 477 46.32 22.99 -8.48
C LYS A 477 47.55 22.62 -7.65
N ILE A 478 47.58 23.01 -6.39
CA ILE A 478 48.59 22.60 -5.42
C ILE A 478 47.88 21.68 -4.43
N GLU A 479 48.23 20.40 -4.46
CA GLU A 479 47.75 19.39 -3.51
C GLU A 479 48.68 19.36 -2.31
N ILE A 480 48.13 19.60 -1.12
CA ILE A 480 48.84 19.66 0.15
C ILE A 480 48.29 18.55 1.05
N ASP A 481 49.11 17.56 1.34
CA ASP A 481 48.79 16.41 2.21
C ASP A 481 49.82 16.29 3.35
N GLU A 482 49.74 15.24 4.16
CA GLU A 482 50.72 14.98 5.24
C GLU A 482 52.15 14.75 4.73
N LYS A 483 52.32 14.37 3.45
CA LYS A 483 53.62 14.03 2.84
C LYS A 483 54.30 15.24 2.21
N GLY A 484 53.55 16.29 1.90
CA GLY A 484 54.08 17.55 1.39
C GLY A 484 53.10 18.27 0.48
N SER A 485 53.65 19.10 -0.42
CA SER A 485 52.88 19.80 -1.43
C SER A 485 53.35 19.41 -2.82
N THR A 486 52.42 19.10 -3.72
CA THR A 486 52.68 18.82 -5.13
C THR A 486 51.96 19.84 -6.01
N GLU A 487 52.70 20.54 -6.88
CA GLU A 487 52.11 21.50 -7.82
C GLU A 487 51.80 20.83 -9.16
N HIS A 488 50.58 21.04 -9.65
CA HIS A 488 50.08 20.62 -10.95
C HIS A 488 49.63 21.85 -11.74
N ILE A 489 50.14 22.01 -12.97
CA ILE A 489 49.73 23.09 -13.89
C ILE A 489 49.25 22.48 -15.20
N TYR A 490 48.08 22.91 -15.64
CA TYR A 490 47.45 22.49 -16.90
C TYR A 490 47.21 23.72 -17.79
N GLU A 491 47.75 23.72 -19.01
CA GLU A 491 47.46 24.74 -20.03
C GLU A 491 46.70 24.12 -21.20
N LEU A 492 45.54 24.68 -21.54
CA LEU A 492 44.65 24.16 -22.58
C LEU A 492 43.77 25.25 -23.23
N ASN A 493 43.07 24.86 -24.29
CA ASN A 493 41.99 25.66 -24.89
C ASN A 493 40.63 25.05 -24.55
N PHE A 494 39.65 25.86 -24.11
CA PHE A 494 38.30 25.34 -23.84
C PHE A 494 37.62 24.73 -25.09
N ALA A 495 37.98 25.18 -26.30
CA ALA A 495 37.45 24.59 -27.53
C ALA A 495 37.88 23.12 -27.71
N ASP A 496 38.96 22.69 -27.06
CA ASP A 496 39.52 21.34 -27.17
C ASP A 496 38.87 20.35 -26.19
N LEU A 497 38.05 20.83 -25.24
CA LEU A 497 37.31 19.99 -24.31
C LEU A 497 36.02 19.43 -24.93
N ASN A 498 35.57 18.29 -24.41
CA ASN A 498 34.31 17.67 -24.77
C ASN A 498 33.22 18.05 -23.77
N GLU A 499 32.23 18.85 -24.19
CA GLU A 499 31.14 19.31 -23.32
C GLU A 499 30.27 18.18 -22.74
N ARG A 500 30.31 16.98 -23.33
CA ARG A 500 29.56 15.82 -22.85
C ARG A 500 30.30 15.01 -21.79
N ASN A 501 31.59 15.25 -21.62
CA ASN A 501 32.45 14.58 -20.66
C ASN A 501 32.87 15.53 -19.53
N ILE A 502 32.08 16.58 -19.29
CA ILE A 502 32.20 17.45 -18.12
C ILE A 502 31.10 17.00 -17.15
N ASP A 503 31.50 16.27 -16.11
CA ASP A 503 30.57 15.67 -15.15
C ASP A 503 31.21 15.64 -13.76
N PHE A 504 30.45 15.21 -12.76
CA PHE A 504 30.96 14.94 -11.43
C PHE A 504 31.96 13.77 -11.46
N ASP A 505 33.05 13.92 -10.73
CA ASP A 505 33.96 12.84 -10.37
C ASP A 505 34.01 12.73 -8.83
N ILE A 506 33.44 11.64 -8.31
CA ILE A 506 33.17 11.45 -6.88
C ILE A 506 33.89 10.20 -6.41
N SER A 507 34.85 10.39 -5.51
CA SER A 507 35.68 9.31 -4.96
C SER A 507 35.75 9.42 -3.44
N GLY A 508 35.14 8.46 -2.75
CA GLY A 508 35.08 8.46 -1.30
C GLY A 508 34.41 9.73 -0.76
N ARG A 509 35.19 10.53 -0.01
CA ARG A 509 34.77 11.80 0.62
C ARG A 509 34.97 13.03 -0.27
N SER A 510 35.60 12.85 -1.43
CA SER A 510 36.00 13.91 -2.36
C SER A 510 34.97 14.09 -3.46
N ILE A 511 34.79 15.34 -3.89
CA ILE A 511 34.02 15.68 -5.08
C ILE A 511 34.79 16.65 -5.94
N SER A 512 34.88 16.32 -7.22
CA SER A 512 35.50 17.16 -8.23
C SER A 512 34.68 17.18 -9.51
N VAL A 513 35.07 18.05 -10.43
CA VAL A 513 34.56 18.10 -11.79
C VAL A 513 35.67 17.63 -12.70
N ILE A 514 35.42 16.54 -13.43
CA ILE A 514 36.34 16.03 -14.45
C ILE A 514 36.11 16.76 -15.77
N LEU A 515 37.20 17.07 -16.48
CA LEU A 515 37.18 17.65 -17.80
C LEU A 515 38.08 16.80 -18.72
N GLU A 516 37.52 16.30 -19.81
CA GLU A 516 38.26 15.53 -20.82
C GLU A 516 38.32 16.28 -22.17
N THR A 517 39.41 16.06 -22.91
CA THR A 517 39.55 16.55 -24.29
C THR A 517 38.63 15.81 -25.27
N ASN A 518 38.38 16.42 -26.42
CA ASN A 518 37.68 15.74 -27.52
C ASN A 518 38.47 14.48 -27.92
N PHE A 519 37.76 13.35 -28.05
CA PHE A 519 38.33 12.04 -28.41
C PHE A 519 39.45 11.55 -27.48
N LYS A 520 39.58 12.10 -26.26
CA LYS A 520 40.64 11.79 -25.29
C LYS A 520 42.04 12.00 -25.88
N GLU A 521 42.20 13.05 -26.69
CA GLU A 521 43.51 13.41 -27.21
C GLU A 521 44.41 14.00 -26.11
N LYS A 522 45.66 13.54 -26.04
CA LYS A 522 46.67 14.05 -25.11
C LYS A 522 47.25 15.37 -25.61
N ILE A 523 46.52 16.46 -25.37
CA ILE A 523 46.84 17.81 -25.86
C ILE A 523 46.86 18.88 -24.76
N ILE A 524 46.58 18.50 -23.51
CA ILE A 524 46.72 19.40 -22.36
C ILE A 524 48.19 19.44 -21.95
N LYS A 525 48.82 20.62 -21.99
CA LYS A 525 50.19 20.77 -21.49
C LYS A 525 50.18 20.65 -19.98
N PHE A 526 50.95 19.71 -19.45
CA PHE A 526 50.99 19.41 -18.02
C PHE A 526 52.38 19.65 -17.45
N TYR A 527 52.43 20.29 -16.29
CA TYR A 527 53.64 20.48 -15.49
C TYR A 527 53.40 19.93 -14.09
N LYS A 528 54.43 19.29 -13.54
CA LYS A 528 54.46 18.81 -12.16
C LYS A 528 55.69 19.38 -11.46
N ASP A 529 55.49 20.08 -10.36
CA ASP A 529 56.55 20.74 -9.58
C ASP A 529 57.47 21.64 -10.44
N GLY A 530 56.88 22.35 -11.40
CA GLY A 530 57.58 23.21 -12.36
C GLY A 530 58.23 22.48 -13.55
N GLU A 531 58.28 21.15 -13.56
CA GLU A 531 58.83 20.35 -14.65
C GLU A 531 57.77 19.95 -15.67
N ILE A 532 58.07 20.13 -16.97
CA ILE A 532 57.19 19.69 -18.07
C ILE A 532 57.06 18.16 -18.04
N GLN A 533 55.82 17.68 -18.06
CA GLN A 533 55.48 16.27 -18.15
C GLN A 533 54.91 15.91 -19.53
N ASN A 534 54.49 14.65 -19.71
CA ASN A 534 53.73 14.26 -20.89
C ASN A 534 52.41 15.03 -20.95
N TYR A 535 51.92 15.27 -22.17
CA TYR A 535 50.59 15.84 -22.35
C TYR A 535 49.52 14.90 -21.76
N GLU A 536 48.51 15.50 -21.16
CA GLU A 536 47.37 14.80 -20.58
C GLU A 536 46.11 14.97 -21.43
N GLU A 537 45.13 14.09 -21.22
CA GLU A 537 43.81 14.12 -21.88
C GLU A 537 42.69 14.59 -20.96
N GLU A 538 42.95 14.68 -19.65
CA GLU A 538 41.98 15.06 -18.64
C GLU A 538 42.62 15.75 -17.42
N PHE A 539 41.80 16.46 -16.65
CA PHE A 539 42.15 16.96 -15.33
C PHE A 539 40.89 17.19 -14.50
N THR A 540 41.05 17.38 -13.19
CA THR A 540 39.95 17.59 -12.24
C THR A 540 40.06 18.93 -11.51
N ILE A 541 38.90 19.55 -11.26
CA ILE A 541 38.75 20.73 -10.41
C ILE A 541 37.96 20.32 -9.17
N HIS A 542 38.57 20.38 -7.98
CA HIS A 542 37.92 20.01 -6.73
C HIS A 542 36.90 21.08 -6.31
N ALA A 543 35.86 20.66 -5.59
CA ALA A 543 34.80 21.53 -5.08
C ALA A 543 34.39 21.11 -3.66
N ASN A 544 33.81 22.02 -2.86
CA ASN A 544 33.48 21.72 -1.47
C ASN A 544 32.18 20.90 -1.31
N ASN A 545 31.34 20.89 -2.35
CA ASN A 545 30.04 20.21 -2.36
C ASN A 545 29.48 20.04 -3.78
N VAL A 546 28.35 19.32 -3.84
CA VAL A 546 27.64 19.01 -5.09
C VAL A 546 27.09 20.26 -5.79
N GLU A 547 26.59 21.26 -5.06
CA GLU A 547 26.03 22.47 -5.68
C GLU A 547 27.11 23.31 -6.37
N GLU A 548 28.26 23.47 -5.72
CA GLU A 548 29.43 24.12 -6.29
C GLU A 548 29.90 23.39 -7.55
N SER A 549 30.04 22.06 -7.47
CA SER A 549 30.39 21.22 -8.62
C SER A 549 29.36 21.35 -9.76
N ARG A 550 28.06 21.38 -9.45
CA ARG A 550 27.01 21.52 -10.47
C ARG A 550 27.06 22.88 -11.16
N ASN A 551 27.34 23.95 -10.41
CA ASN A 551 27.53 25.28 -10.98
C ASN A 551 28.80 25.33 -11.87
N LEU A 552 29.90 24.72 -11.42
CA LEU A 552 31.12 24.58 -12.23
C LEU A 552 30.85 23.83 -13.54
N ILE A 553 30.19 22.66 -13.48
CA ILE A 553 29.79 21.88 -14.66
C ILE A 553 28.95 22.74 -15.60
N SER A 554 27.91 23.41 -15.09
CA SER A 554 27.04 24.27 -15.90
C SER A 554 27.82 25.38 -16.59
N ALA A 555 28.72 26.06 -15.88
CA ALA A 555 29.53 27.13 -16.46
C ALA A 555 30.52 26.59 -17.51
N LEU A 556 31.21 25.49 -17.22
CA LEU A 556 32.20 24.87 -18.10
C LEU A 556 31.55 24.36 -19.39
N VAL A 557 30.40 23.68 -19.32
CA VAL A 557 29.65 23.22 -20.50
C VAL A 557 29.28 24.40 -21.41
N ASP A 558 28.76 25.50 -20.83
CA ASP A 558 28.41 26.71 -21.60
C ASP A 558 29.65 27.34 -22.23
N ILE A 559 30.74 27.48 -21.47
CA ILE A 559 32.00 28.09 -21.92
C ILE A 559 32.61 27.28 -23.07
N VAL A 560 32.68 25.95 -22.94
CA VAL A 560 33.20 25.05 -23.98
C VAL A 560 32.35 25.15 -25.25
N THR A 561 31.02 25.17 -25.10
CA THR A 561 30.09 25.32 -26.23
C THR A 561 30.30 26.64 -26.97
N LEU A 562 30.33 27.76 -26.24
CA LEU A 562 30.54 29.10 -26.81
C LEU A 562 31.95 29.26 -27.43
N SER A 563 32.96 28.62 -26.84
CA SER A 563 34.35 28.67 -27.34
C SER A 563 34.51 28.00 -28.71
N LYS A 564 33.67 27.00 -29.01
CA LYS A 564 33.61 26.31 -30.31
C LYS A 564 32.91 27.14 -31.41
N GLY A 565 32.32 28.28 -31.08
CA GLY A 565 31.67 29.18 -32.05
C GLY A 565 30.37 28.62 -32.65
N LYS A 566 29.62 27.83 -31.87
CA LYS A 566 28.30 27.33 -32.23
C LYS A 566 27.18 28.21 -31.69
#